data_AF-A0A8H3GK31-F1
#
_entry.id   AF-A0A8H3GK31-F1
#
_cell.length_a   1.000
_cell.length_b   1.000
_cell.length_c   1.000
_cell.angle_alpha   90.00
_cell.angle_beta   90.00
_cell.angle_gamma   90.00
#
_symmetry.space_group_name_H-M   'P 1'
#
loop_
_entity.id
_entity.type
_entity.pdbx_description
1 polymer ?
#
loop_
_entity_poly.entity_id
_entity_poly.type
_entity_poly.pdbx_seq_one_letter_code
_entity_poly.pdbx_strand_id
1 'polypeptide(L)'
;MKLLGKYTELFPTGSNPALSLTTLTQNQEIESALTGSEYNPLVRWIVLEGIDGWWAEERKEWTTCPQSTMGDKTDQKVLGLEKGPCKDLIGVPVCPYHWAQPSHQLLCDFIWRSNFVGVEDPEDAIYEIEINIPEYAGRIRNENMVEKQLAPGEIRLAEVLNAVLGSEEEKRSSGVLRGVY
;
A
#
# COMPACT_ATOMS: atom_id res chain seq x y z
N MET A 1 -11.06 -2.26 -22.85
CA MET A 1 -10.59 -3.64 -22.62
C MET A 1 -9.55 -4.11 -23.66
N LYS A 2 -8.66 -3.22 -24.13
CA LYS A 2 -7.50 -3.55 -25.01
C LYS A 2 -6.15 -3.45 -24.29
N LEU A 3 -6.14 -2.97 -23.04
CA LEU A 3 -4.93 -2.71 -22.27
C LEU A 3 -4.38 -3.95 -21.55
N LEU A 4 -5.18 -5.02 -21.40
CA LEU A 4 -4.78 -6.20 -20.61
C LEU A 4 -3.73 -7.08 -21.31
N GLY A 5 -3.63 -7.06 -22.64
CA GLY A 5 -2.68 -7.91 -23.38
C GLY A 5 -1.21 -7.58 -23.09
N LYS A 6 -0.89 -6.28 -22.90
CA LYS A 6 0.47 -5.84 -22.53
C LYS A 6 0.90 -6.42 -21.17
N TYR A 7 -0.06 -6.72 -20.30
CA TYR A 7 0.20 -7.14 -18.92
C TYR A 7 -0.03 -8.64 -18.68
N THR A 8 -0.25 -9.42 -19.75
CA THR A 8 -0.31 -10.88 -19.72
C THR A 8 0.97 -11.55 -20.24
N GLU A 9 1.82 -10.82 -20.95
CA GLU A 9 3.03 -11.35 -21.59
C GLU A 9 4.24 -11.26 -20.65
N LEU A 10 5.14 -12.25 -20.71
CA LEU A 10 6.39 -12.27 -19.94
C LEU A 10 7.30 -11.08 -20.33
N PHE A 11 8.05 -10.55 -19.36
CA PHE A 11 9.02 -9.50 -19.63
C PHE A 11 10.19 -10.08 -20.40
N PRO A 12 10.81 -9.29 -21.29
CA PRO A 12 12.07 -9.67 -21.89
C PRO A 12 13.16 -9.78 -20.82
N THR A 13 13.57 -11.01 -20.52
CA THR A 13 14.67 -11.37 -19.61
C THR A 13 15.97 -11.71 -20.34
N GLY A 14 15.92 -11.82 -21.67
CA GLY A 14 17.07 -12.02 -22.55
C GLY A 14 17.77 -10.71 -22.90
N SER A 15 19.07 -10.79 -23.22
CA SER A 15 19.86 -9.65 -23.69
C SER A 15 19.26 -9.05 -24.96
N ASN A 16 18.70 -7.85 -24.84
CA ASN A 16 18.11 -7.09 -25.94
C ASN A 16 18.84 -5.75 -26.08
N PRO A 17 19.36 -5.40 -27.28
CA PRO A 17 20.06 -4.14 -27.50
C PRO A 17 19.21 -2.88 -27.25
N ALA A 18 17.88 -3.02 -27.13
CA ALA A 18 16.97 -1.93 -26.80
C ALA A 18 16.76 -1.70 -25.29
N LEU A 19 17.24 -2.59 -24.42
CA LEU A 19 17.02 -2.50 -22.97
C LEU A 19 18.30 -2.09 -22.23
N SER A 20 18.13 -1.20 -21.24
CA SER A 20 19.22 -0.86 -20.32
C SER A 20 19.55 -2.05 -19.42
N LEU A 21 20.80 -2.16 -18.97
CA LEU A 21 21.24 -3.24 -18.08
C LEU A 21 20.43 -3.27 -16.77
N THR A 22 20.08 -2.11 -16.23
CA THR A 22 19.25 -1.98 -15.02
C THR A 22 17.83 -2.52 -15.24
N THR A 23 17.22 -2.21 -16.39
CA THR A 23 15.90 -2.75 -16.74
C THR A 23 15.93 -4.26 -16.96
N LEU A 24 17.02 -4.78 -17.52
CA LEU A 24 17.20 -6.22 -17.73
C LEU A 24 17.28 -6.97 -16.39
N THR A 25 18.09 -6.48 -15.45
CA THR A 25 18.21 -7.07 -14.11
C THR A 25 16.88 -7.03 -13.37
N GLN A 26 16.18 -5.89 -13.41
CA GLN A 26 14.86 -5.75 -12.81
C GLN A 26 13.85 -6.74 -13.41
N ASN A 27 13.79 -6.88 -14.73
CA ASN A 27 12.88 -7.83 -15.39
C ASN A 27 13.21 -9.28 -14.99
N GLN A 28 14.49 -9.63 -14.86
CA GLN A 28 14.91 -10.96 -14.42
C GLN A 28 14.50 -11.23 -12.97
N GLU A 29 14.69 -10.26 -12.08
CA GLU A 29 14.25 -10.37 -10.68
C GLU A 29 12.74 -10.55 -10.60
N ILE A 30 11.97 -9.70 -11.30
CA ILE A 30 10.52 -9.81 -11.37
C ILE A 30 10.13 -11.20 -11.87
N GLU A 31 10.54 -11.62 -13.08
CA GLU A 31 10.11 -12.90 -13.64
C GLU A 31 10.58 -14.13 -12.82
N SER A 32 11.73 -14.03 -12.12
CA SER A 32 12.19 -15.09 -11.21
C SER A 32 11.27 -15.26 -10.01
N ALA A 33 10.76 -14.15 -9.45
CA ALA A 33 9.79 -14.17 -8.36
C ALA A 33 8.39 -14.62 -8.81
N LEU A 34 8.11 -14.57 -10.12
CA LEU A 34 6.80 -14.89 -10.71
C LEU A 34 6.67 -16.32 -11.27
N THR A 35 7.73 -17.13 -11.21
CA THR A 35 7.76 -18.45 -11.84
C THR A 35 6.73 -19.40 -11.17
N GLY A 36 5.68 -19.80 -11.92
CA GLY A 36 4.68 -20.78 -11.49
C GLY A 36 3.36 -20.20 -10.96
N SER A 37 3.22 -18.87 -10.89
CA SER A 37 1.96 -18.20 -10.53
C SER A 37 1.25 -17.63 -11.76
N GLU A 38 -0.06 -17.87 -11.92
CA GLU A 38 -0.90 -17.14 -12.88
C GLU A 38 -1.05 -15.71 -12.38
N TYR A 39 -0.21 -14.79 -12.86
CA TYR A 39 -0.32 -13.41 -12.43
C TYR A 39 -1.53 -12.75 -13.05
N ASN A 40 -2.34 -12.12 -12.19
CA ASN A 40 -3.46 -11.31 -12.64
C ASN A 40 -2.90 -10.08 -13.38
N PRO A 41 -3.34 -9.80 -14.62
CA PRO A 41 -2.90 -8.64 -15.40
C PRO A 41 -3.01 -7.30 -14.66
N LEU A 42 -3.95 -7.20 -13.70
CA LEU A 42 -4.08 -6.03 -12.83
C LEU A 42 -2.82 -5.81 -11.97
N VAL A 43 -2.28 -6.86 -11.35
CA VAL A 43 -1.11 -6.70 -10.47
C VAL A 43 0.10 -6.25 -11.28
N ARG A 44 0.30 -6.83 -12.46
CA ARG A 44 1.40 -6.44 -13.35
C ARG A 44 1.26 -4.99 -13.84
N TRP A 45 0.03 -4.55 -14.10
CA TRP A 45 -0.24 -3.15 -14.42
C TRP A 45 0.08 -2.22 -13.25
N ILE A 46 -0.32 -2.58 -12.03
CA ILE A 46 -0.02 -1.82 -10.80
C ILE A 46 1.48 -1.71 -10.58
N VAL A 47 2.24 -2.80 -10.73
CA VAL A 47 3.70 -2.79 -10.54
C VAL A 47 4.38 -1.89 -11.56
N LEU A 48 4.10 -2.07 -12.85
CA LEU A 48 4.82 -1.33 -13.90
C LEU A 48 4.41 0.13 -14.01
N GLU A 49 3.12 0.39 -14.14
CA GLU A 49 2.63 1.74 -14.44
C GLU A 49 2.42 2.53 -13.14
N GLY A 50 2.05 1.84 -12.05
CA GLY A 50 1.86 2.43 -10.73
C GLY A 50 3.17 2.57 -9.95
N ILE A 51 3.67 1.46 -9.39
CA ILE A 51 4.78 1.45 -8.44
C ILE A 51 6.08 1.96 -9.07
N ASP A 52 6.43 1.47 -10.26
CA ASP A 52 7.63 1.88 -10.99
C ASP A 52 7.41 3.11 -11.89
N GLY A 53 6.16 3.50 -12.10
CA GLY A 53 5.79 4.66 -12.90
C GLY A 53 5.32 5.83 -12.02
N TRP A 54 4.00 6.02 -11.94
CA TRP A 54 3.37 7.20 -11.34
C TRP A 54 3.74 7.45 -9.88
N TRP A 55 4.07 6.41 -9.13
CA TRP A 55 4.32 6.46 -7.69
C TRP A 55 5.78 6.18 -7.32
N ALA A 56 6.68 6.16 -8.29
CA ALA A 56 8.08 5.78 -8.09
C ALA A 56 8.81 6.63 -7.04
N GLU A 57 8.47 7.92 -6.92
CA GLU A 57 9.04 8.82 -5.92
C GLU A 57 8.41 8.66 -4.54
N GLU A 58 7.08 8.50 -4.47
CA GLU A 58 6.36 8.33 -3.21
C GLU A 58 6.67 6.99 -2.52
N ARG A 59 7.00 5.96 -3.32
CA ARG A 59 7.31 4.60 -2.84
C ARG A 59 8.33 4.57 -1.71
N LYS A 60 9.34 5.46 -1.74
CA LYS A 60 10.40 5.51 -0.72
C LYS A 60 9.85 5.81 0.68
N GLU A 61 8.74 6.54 0.75
CA GLU A 61 8.12 6.95 2.01
C GLU A 61 7.13 5.90 2.53
N TRP A 62 6.65 4.98 1.67
CA TRP A 62 5.62 4.01 2.04
C TRP A 62 6.04 3.05 3.14
N THR A 63 7.33 2.71 3.17
CA THR A 63 7.99 1.82 4.14
C THR A 63 8.51 2.56 5.37
N THR A 64 8.53 3.90 5.33
CA THR A 64 9.08 4.69 6.43
C THR A 64 8.14 4.63 7.63
N CYS A 65 8.71 4.30 8.78
CA CYS A 65 8.02 4.46 10.05
C CYS A 65 8.76 5.47 10.96
N PRO A 66 8.10 6.58 11.34
CA PRO A 66 8.63 7.49 12.35
C PRO A 66 8.52 6.83 13.73
N GLN A 67 9.62 6.22 14.21
CA GLN A 67 9.69 5.73 15.58
C GLN A 67 9.67 6.92 16.54
N SER A 68 8.59 7.07 17.31
CA SER A 68 8.48 8.14 18.31
C SER A 68 9.49 7.88 19.43
N THR A 69 10.53 8.71 19.49
CA THR A 69 11.45 8.72 20.64
C THR A 69 10.90 9.66 21.68
N MET A 70 10.12 9.15 22.65
CA MET A 70 10.05 9.64 24.04
C MET A 70 9.33 8.61 24.91
N GLY A 71 9.97 8.22 26.01
CA GLY A 71 9.39 7.27 26.97
C GLY A 71 8.25 7.88 27.77
N ASP A 72 7.22 7.09 28.05
CA ASP A 72 6.60 7.07 29.37
C ASP A 72 5.75 5.78 29.55
N LYS A 73 5.89 5.25 30.77
CA LYS A 73 5.16 4.23 31.53
C LYS A 73 4.33 3.13 30.85
N THR A 74 4.63 1.92 31.34
CA THR A 74 3.83 0.70 31.28
C THR A 74 2.50 0.88 32.02
N ASP A 75 1.47 1.35 31.33
CA ASP A 75 0.09 1.23 31.80
C ASP A 75 -0.58 0.11 31.01
N GLN A 76 -1.00 -0.95 31.70
CA GLN A 76 -1.84 -1.99 31.12
C GLN A 76 -3.18 -1.37 30.71
N LYS A 77 -3.48 -1.41 29.40
CA LYS A 77 -4.74 -0.89 28.85
C LYS A 77 -5.69 -2.03 28.52
N VAL A 78 -6.95 -1.86 28.92
CA VAL A 78 -8.08 -2.71 28.52
C VAL A 78 -8.55 -2.25 27.14
N LEU A 79 -8.64 -3.17 26.17
CA LEU A 79 -9.11 -2.88 24.82
C LEU A 79 -10.54 -2.32 24.86
N GLY A 80 -10.73 -1.10 24.36
CA GLY A 80 -12.05 -0.54 24.01
C GLY A 80 -12.72 0.41 25.02
N LEU A 81 -12.16 0.65 26.21
CA LEU A 81 -12.76 1.54 27.21
C LEU A 81 -12.07 2.90 27.38
N GLU A 82 -10.82 3.02 26.96
CA GLU A 82 -10.10 4.28 27.00
C GLU A 82 -9.60 4.63 25.60
N LYS A 83 -9.93 5.83 25.14
CA LYS A 83 -9.38 6.43 23.92
C LYS A 83 -7.91 6.72 24.18
N GLY A 84 -7.08 5.68 24.13
CA GLY A 84 -5.64 5.81 24.17
C GLY A 84 -5.20 6.79 23.08
N PRO A 85 -4.11 7.54 23.28
CA PRO A 85 -3.58 8.35 22.21
C PRO A 85 -3.28 7.43 21.03
N CYS A 86 -3.89 7.72 19.88
CA CYS A 86 -3.61 7.00 18.64
C CYS A 86 -2.13 7.24 18.30
N LYS A 87 -1.27 6.31 18.71
CA LYS A 87 0.19 6.38 18.60
C LYS A 87 0.69 5.01 18.18
N ASP A 88 1.70 5.00 17.33
CA ASP A 88 2.35 3.76 16.91
C ASP A 88 3.17 3.15 18.04
N LEU A 89 3.26 1.82 18.01
CA LEU A 89 4.05 1.04 18.97
C LEU A 89 5.54 1.23 18.70
N ILE A 90 6.32 1.35 19.77
CA ILE A 90 7.78 1.50 19.68
C ILE A 90 8.41 0.10 19.61
N GLY A 91 9.41 -0.08 18.74
CA GLY A 91 10.20 -1.30 18.68
C GLY A 91 9.53 -2.48 17.96
N VAL A 92 8.41 -2.23 17.27
CA VAL A 92 7.74 -3.19 16.40
C VAL A 92 7.82 -2.65 14.96
N PRO A 93 8.07 -3.48 13.93
CA PRO A 93 8.21 -3.03 12.54
C PRO A 93 6.87 -2.63 11.87
N VAL A 94 5.85 -2.27 12.64
CA VAL A 94 4.52 -1.89 12.13
C VAL A 94 4.11 -0.53 12.68
N CYS A 95 3.56 0.33 11.81
CA CYS A 95 3.13 1.69 12.19
C CYS A 95 1.73 1.99 11.66
N PRO A 96 0.70 1.28 12.17
CA PRO A 96 -0.66 1.34 11.63
C PRO A 96 -1.28 2.73 11.70
N TYR A 97 -0.98 3.53 12.73
CA TYR A 97 -1.53 4.87 12.86
C TYR A 97 -0.96 5.82 11.80
N HIS A 98 0.36 5.87 11.66
CA HIS A 98 1.02 6.66 10.62
C HIS A 98 0.51 6.28 9.22
N TRP A 99 0.41 4.98 8.93
CA TRP A 99 -0.03 4.48 7.63
C TRP A 99 -1.52 4.73 7.34
N ALA A 100 -2.36 4.74 8.36
CA ALA A 100 -3.81 4.96 8.21
C ALA A 100 -4.20 6.44 8.13
N GLN A 101 -3.35 7.36 8.63
CA GLN A 101 -3.61 8.80 8.60
C GLN A 101 -4.00 9.35 7.21
N PRO A 102 -3.25 9.07 6.11
CA PRO A 102 -3.65 9.54 4.78
C PRO A 102 -4.94 8.89 4.27
N SER A 103 -5.18 7.61 4.58
CA SER A 103 -6.43 6.93 4.22
C SER A 103 -7.63 7.55 4.93
N HIS A 104 -7.48 7.96 6.20
CA HIS A 104 -8.53 8.66 6.92
C HIS A 104 -8.87 10.02 6.28
N GLN A 105 -7.86 10.77 5.84
CA GLN A 105 -8.08 12.02 5.12
C GLN A 105 -8.88 11.79 3.82
N LEU A 106 -8.51 10.77 3.03
CA LEU A 106 -9.26 10.38 1.83
C LEU A 106 -10.72 10.01 2.14
N LEU A 107 -10.95 9.31 3.26
CA LEU A 107 -12.30 8.94 3.68
C LEU A 107 -13.15 10.18 3.95
N CYS A 108 -12.63 11.16 4.70
CA CYS A 108 -13.34 12.40 5.02
C CYS A 108 -13.55 13.31 3.80
N ASP A 109 -12.56 13.40 2.92
CA ASP A 109 -12.59 14.38 1.82
C ASP A 109 -13.46 13.93 0.65
N PHE A 110 -13.52 12.62 0.39
CA PHE A 110 -14.13 12.13 -0.85
C PHE A 110 -15.05 10.92 -0.67
N ILE A 111 -14.62 9.90 0.09
CA ILE A 111 -15.38 8.66 0.16
C ILE A 111 -16.69 8.90 0.94
N TRP A 112 -16.62 9.50 2.13
CA TRP A 112 -17.78 9.86 2.95
C TRP A 112 -18.28 11.26 2.58
N ARG A 113 -19.02 11.32 1.48
CA ARG A 113 -19.59 12.57 0.97
C ARG A 113 -20.65 13.13 1.91
N SER A 114 -20.70 14.46 2.00
CA SER A 114 -21.69 15.18 2.82
C SER A 114 -23.14 15.05 2.32
N ASN A 115 -23.35 14.62 1.07
CA ASN A 115 -24.67 14.38 0.52
C ASN A 115 -25.27 13.01 0.93
N PHE A 116 -24.53 12.20 1.69
CA PHE A 116 -25.07 11.04 2.39
C PHE A 116 -25.86 11.53 3.62
N VAL A 117 -27.14 11.82 3.41
CA VAL A 117 -28.06 12.30 4.45
C VAL A 117 -28.88 11.15 5.05
N GLY A 118 -29.27 11.31 6.32
CA GLY A 118 -30.15 10.39 7.06
C GLY A 118 -29.48 9.23 7.80
N VAL A 119 -28.18 9.38 8.14
CA VAL A 119 -27.54 8.54 9.16
C VAL A 119 -28.07 8.87 10.56
N GLU A 120 -28.48 10.13 10.78
CA GLU A 120 -28.97 10.64 12.07
C GLU A 120 -30.51 10.66 12.16
N ASP A 121 -31.20 10.88 11.03
CA ASP A 121 -32.67 10.89 10.94
C ASP A 121 -33.15 10.05 9.73
N PRO A 122 -33.85 8.93 9.96
CA PRO A 122 -34.40 8.10 8.89
C PRO A 122 -35.41 8.81 7.98
N GLU A 123 -36.09 9.87 8.44
CA GLU A 123 -37.09 10.58 7.63
C GLU A 123 -36.45 11.44 6.53
N ASP A 124 -35.22 11.91 6.73
CA ASP A 124 -34.44 12.70 5.77
C ASP A 124 -33.47 11.86 4.94
N ALA A 125 -33.52 10.53 5.08
CA ALA A 125 -32.56 9.63 4.45
C ALA A 125 -32.79 9.47 2.94
N ILE A 126 -31.74 9.75 2.17
CA ILE A 126 -31.70 9.47 0.73
C ILE A 126 -31.10 8.07 0.54
N TYR A 127 -31.97 7.08 0.34
CA TYR A 127 -31.57 5.68 0.18
C TYR A 127 -31.08 5.31 -1.22
N GLU A 128 -31.43 6.10 -2.24
CA GLU A 128 -31.12 5.80 -3.64
C GLU A 128 -30.06 6.74 -4.19
N ILE A 129 -28.81 6.50 -3.81
CA ILE A 129 -27.67 7.28 -4.32
C ILE A 129 -26.93 6.46 -5.37
N GLU A 130 -27.01 6.88 -6.62
CA GLU A 130 -26.23 6.27 -7.70
C GLU A 130 -24.75 6.65 -7.55
N ILE A 131 -23.89 5.65 -7.40
CA ILE A 131 -22.45 5.84 -7.25
C ILE A 131 -21.67 5.53 -8.53
N ASN A 132 -22.28 4.87 -9.51
CA ASN A 132 -21.67 4.55 -10.80
C ASN A 132 -21.77 5.72 -11.80
N ILE A 133 -21.52 6.93 -11.30
CA ILE A 133 -21.53 8.17 -12.07
C ILE A 133 -20.09 8.66 -12.31
N PRO A 134 -19.82 9.45 -13.36
CA PRO A 134 -18.48 9.99 -13.64
C PRO A 134 -17.86 10.74 -12.45
N GLU A 135 -18.67 11.43 -11.66
CA GLU A 135 -18.24 12.24 -10.52
C GLU A 135 -17.68 11.41 -9.37
N TYR A 136 -18.17 10.18 -9.18
CA TYR A 136 -17.73 9.28 -8.11
C TYR A 136 -16.89 8.11 -8.66
N ALA A 137 -17.52 7.16 -9.35
CA ALA A 137 -16.84 6.00 -9.91
C ALA A 137 -15.82 6.39 -10.99
N GLY A 138 -16.11 7.44 -11.78
CA GLY A 138 -15.16 7.96 -12.76
C GLY A 138 -13.91 8.52 -12.10
N ARG A 139 -14.05 9.33 -11.05
CA ARG A 139 -12.93 9.85 -10.27
C ARG A 139 -12.06 8.74 -9.65
N ILE A 140 -12.68 7.74 -9.03
CA ILE A 140 -11.96 6.57 -8.47
C ILE A 140 -11.08 5.89 -9.52
N ARG A 141 -11.63 5.67 -10.72
CA ARG A 141 -10.91 5.02 -11.83
C ARG A 141 -9.83 5.92 -12.43
N ASN A 142 -10.09 7.22 -12.56
CA ASN A 142 -9.14 8.15 -13.19
C ASN A 142 -7.92 8.43 -12.31
N GLU A 143 -8.10 8.45 -10.99
CA GLU A 143 -7.03 8.67 -10.02
C GLU A 143 -6.40 7.35 -9.52
N ASN A 144 -6.87 6.20 -10.00
CA ASN A 144 -6.43 4.86 -9.57
C ASN A 144 -6.45 4.71 -8.04
N MET A 145 -7.52 5.21 -7.40
CA MET A 145 -7.57 5.36 -5.95
C MET A 145 -7.47 4.02 -5.22
N VAL A 146 -8.11 2.97 -5.76
CA VAL A 146 -8.10 1.63 -5.16
C VAL A 146 -6.70 1.05 -5.23
N GLU A 147 -6.07 1.11 -6.40
CA GLU A 147 -4.73 0.61 -6.63
C GLU A 147 -3.68 1.38 -5.82
N LYS A 148 -3.89 2.68 -5.62
CA LYS A 148 -3.07 3.51 -4.74
C LYS A 148 -3.17 3.09 -3.27
N GLN A 149 -4.28 2.50 -2.82
CA GLN A 149 -4.37 1.93 -1.47
C GLN A 149 -3.77 0.52 -1.40
N LEU A 150 -3.94 -0.29 -2.45
CA LEU A 150 -3.42 -1.66 -2.52
C LEU A 150 -1.89 -1.69 -2.55
N ALA A 151 -1.26 -0.94 -3.46
CA ALA A 151 0.19 -0.96 -3.67
C ALA A 151 1.03 -0.70 -2.39
N PRO A 152 0.81 0.39 -1.63
CA PRO A 152 1.54 0.60 -0.38
C PRO A 152 1.16 -0.43 0.68
N GLY A 153 -0.09 -0.90 0.71
CA GLY A 153 -0.52 -1.95 1.63
C GLY A 153 0.25 -3.25 1.43
N GLU A 154 0.43 -3.67 0.18
CA GLU A 154 1.21 -4.86 -0.19
C GLU A 154 2.69 -4.69 0.12
N ILE A 155 3.31 -3.55 -0.21
CA ILE A 155 4.71 -3.28 0.08
C ILE A 155 4.98 -3.28 1.59
N ARG A 156 4.13 -2.60 2.38
CA ARG A 156 4.23 -2.59 3.84
C ARG A 156 4.09 -3.99 4.42
N LEU A 157 3.14 -4.77 3.92
CA LEU A 157 2.97 -6.16 4.37
C LEU A 157 4.22 -7.00 4.06
N ALA A 158 4.77 -6.89 2.85
CA ALA A 158 5.98 -7.61 2.46
C ALA A 158 7.17 -7.23 3.37
N GLU A 159 7.36 -5.94 3.67
CA GLU A 159 8.40 -5.47 4.58
C GLU A 159 8.22 -6.01 5.99
N VAL A 160 6.99 -5.99 6.52
CA VAL A 160 6.68 -6.54 7.85
C VAL A 160 6.94 -8.04 7.90
N LEU A 161 6.55 -8.78 6.85
CA LEU A 161 6.81 -10.21 6.76
C LEU A 161 8.31 -10.50 6.70
N ASN A 162 9.08 -9.73 5.92
CA ASN A 162 10.53 -9.86 5.87
C ASN A 162 11.17 -9.54 7.25
N ALA A 163 10.65 -8.53 7.95
CA ALA A 163 11.12 -8.18 9.28
C ALA A 163 10.84 -9.27 10.33
N VAL A 164 9.67 -9.91 10.26
CA VAL A 164 9.26 -10.92 11.24
C VAL A 164 9.85 -12.30 10.90
N LEU A 165 9.73 -12.71 9.64
CA LEU A 165 10.01 -14.08 9.17
C LEU A 165 11.36 -14.23 8.46
N GLY A 166 12.03 -13.14 8.10
CA GLY A 166 13.33 -13.19 7.45
C GLY A 166 14.39 -13.91 8.29
N SER A 167 15.36 -14.52 7.63
CA SER A 167 16.57 -15.03 8.26
C SER A 167 17.33 -13.91 8.99
N GLU A 168 18.24 -14.26 9.91
CA GLU A 168 19.07 -13.28 10.60
C GLU A 168 19.91 -12.42 9.64
N GLU A 169 20.32 -12.99 8.49
CA GLU A 169 21.03 -12.28 7.43
C GLU A 169 20.11 -11.30 6.70
N GLU A 170 18.90 -11.73 6.32
CA GLU A 170 17.90 -10.87 5.67
C GLU A 170 17.37 -9.77 6.59
N LYS A 171 17.23 -10.05 7.89
CA LYS A 171 16.87 -9.06 8.90
C LYS A 171 17.97 -8.03 9.11
N ARG A 172 19.25 -8.41 8.98
CA ARG A 172 20.39 -7.47 9.00
C ARG A 172 20.45 -6.63 7.73
N SER A 173 20.27 -7.23 6.56
CA SER A 173 20.27 -6.49 5.29
C SER A 173 19.09 -5.53 5.17
N SER A 174 17.93 -5.89 5.75
CA SER A 174 16.72 -5.06 5.80
C SER A 174 16.73 -4.05 6.97
N GLY A 175 17.80 -3.98 7.78
CA GLY A 175 17.94 -3.01 8.87
C GLY A 175 17.04 -3.26 10.10
N VAL A 176 16.38 -4.42 10.17
CA VAL A 176 15.45 -4.83 11.24
C VAL A 176 16.22 -5.28 12.49
N LEU A 177 17.34 -5.97 12.30
CA LEU A 177 18.30 -6.22 13.38
C LEU A 177 19.36 -5.12 13.34
N ARG A 178 19.20 -4.09 14.18
CA ARG A 178 20.32 -3.21 14.53
C ARG A 178 21.32 -4.04 15.33
N GLY A 179 22.47 -4.34 14.73
CA GLY A 179 23.55 -5.04 15.40
C GLY A 179 23.90 -4.32 16.70
N VAL A 180 23.69 -5.00 17.82
CA VAL A 180 24.32 -4.64 19.09
C VAL A 180 25.79 -5.04 18.94
N TYR A 181 26.64 -4.07 18.66
CA TYR A 181 28.07 -4.14 18.98
C TYR A 181 28.28 -3.48 20.34
#